data_AF-A0A6F9B8Q4-F1
#
_entry.id   AF-A0A6F9B8Q4-F1
#
_cell.length_a   1.000
_cell.length_b   1.000
_cell.length_c   1.000
_cell.angle_alpha   90.00
_cell.angle_beta   90.00
_cell.angle_gamma   90.00
#
_symmetry.space_group_name_H-M   'P 1'
#
loop_
_entity.id
_entity.type
_entity.pdbx_description
1 polymer ?
#
loop_
_entity_poly.entity_id
_entity_poly.type
_entity_poly.pdbx_seq_one_letter_code
_entity_poly.pdbx_strand_id
1 'polypeptide(L)'
;HSYFIAPDINGLPTIPESRNLTEYFVAVDVNNMLHLYASMLHERRIIITSSKLSTVSASSLYTTLTACVHGSAAMLFPMYWQHIYIPVLPPHLLDYCW
;
A
#
# COMPACT_ATOMS: atom_id res chain seq x y z
N HIS A 1 28.89 -10.34 9.26
CA HIS A 1 27.69 -10.78 10.00
C HIS A 1 26.67 -9.64 9.98
N SER A 2 25.72 -9.68 9.05
CA SER A 2 24.53 -8.84 9.12
C SER A 2 23.58 -9.48 10.14
N TYR A 3 23.36 -8.80 11.26
CA TYR A 3 22.30 -9.16 12.21
C TYR A 3 21.09 -8.26 11.96
N PHE A 4 19.89 -8.75 12.21
CA PHE A 4 18.65 -8.00 12.11
C PHE A 4 17.97 -7.97 13.48
N ILE A 5 17.42 -6.83 13.84
CA ILE A 5 16.62 -6.65 15.05
C ILE A 5 15.16 -6.81 14.65
N ALA A 6 14.42 -7.69 15.31
CA ALA A 6 13.00 -7.87 15.05
C ALA A 6 12.25 -6.53 15.24
N PRO A 7 11.39 -6.12 14.30
CA PRO A 7 10.70 -4.84 14.38
C PRO A 7 9.65 -4.86 15.50
N ASP A 8 9.49 -3.73 16.19
CA ASP A 8 8.39 -3.52 17.12
C ASP A 8 7.09 -3.31 16.34
N ILE A 9 6.08 -4.14 16.62
CA ILE A 9 4.78 -4.09 15.95
C ILE A 9 3.87 -2.97 16.47
N ASN A 10 4.18 -2.38 17.63
CA ASN A 10 3.39 -1.30 18.23
C ASN A 10 3.90 0.10 17.82
N GLY A 11 5.10 0.16 17.25
CA GLY A 11 5.69 1.40 16.75
C GLY A 11 5.00 1.89 15.49
N LEU A 12 4.78 3.20 15.39
CA LEU A 12 4.31 3.81 14.15
C LEU A 12 5.39 3.70 13.05
N PRO A 13 5.01 3.41 11.79
CA PRO A 13 5.97 3.40 10.69
C PRO A 13 6.52 4.82 10.46
N THR A 14 7.84 4.94 10.34
CA THR A 14 8.54 6.21 10.06
C THR A 14 9.09 6.24 8.64
N ILE A 15 9.29 7.45 8.10
CA ILE A 15 9.97 7.69 6.81
C ILE A 15 11.40 8.14 7.13
N PRO A 16 12.46 7.56 6.53
CA PRO A 16 12.46 6.61 5.40
C PRO A 16 12.52 5.12 5.78
N GLU A 17 12.46 4.77 7.07
CA GLU A 17 12.73 3.41 7.55
C GLU A 17 11.70 2.40 7.05
N SER A 18 10.43 2.79 6.99
CA SER A 18 9.36 1.99 6.40
C SER A 18 9.35 2.17 4.90
N ARG A 19 9.79 1.14 4.17
CA ARG A 19 9.80 1.12 2.70
C ARG A 19 8.40 1.35 2.12
N ASN A 20 7.38 0.71 2.69
CA ASN A 20 6.00 0.82 2.19
C ASN A 20 5.46 2.25 2.33
N LEU A 21 5.65 2.87 3.50
CA LEU A 21 5.18 4.23 3.75
C LEU A 21 5.94 5.25 2.90
N THR A 22 7.24 5.05 2.75
CA THR A 22 8.10 5.90 1.94
C THR A 22 7.75 5.83 0.46
N GLU A 23 7.61 4.62 -0.10
CA GLU A 23 7.20 4.46 -1.50
C GLU A 23 5.77 5.00 -1.73
N TYR A 24 4.84 4.79 -0.80
CA TYR A 24 3.48 5.36 -0.89
C TYR A 24 3.50 6.89 -0.92
N PHE A 25 4.22 7.52 0.01
CA PHE A 25 4.32 8.98 0.10
C PHE A 25 4.98 9.60 -1.13
N VAL A 26 5.96 8.91 -1.73
CA VAL A 26 6.63 9.36 -2.96
C VAL A 26 5.77 9.13 -4.20
N ALA A 27 4.95 8.08 -4.23
CA ALA A 27 4.16 7.70 -5.39
C ALA A 27 2.79 8.41 -5.50
N VAL A 28 2.21 8.84 -4.38
CA VAL A 28 0.82 9.33 -4.30
C VAL A 28 0.77 10.76 -3.79
N ASP A 29 0.15 11.65 -4.56
CA ASP A 29 -0.06 13.05 -4.15
C ASP A 29 -0.96 13.16 -2.92
N VAL A 30 -0.75 14.18 -2.10
CA VAL A 30 -1.49 14.42 -0.84
C VAL A 30 -3.01 14.39 -1.02
N ASN A 31 -3.54 14.99 -2.09
CA ASN A 31 -5.00 14.96 -2.37
C ASN A 31 -5.51 13.53 -2.58
N ASN A 32 -4.75 12.70 -3.29
CA ASN A 32 -5.10 11.30 -3.53
C ASN A 32 -4.95 10.47 -2.25
N MET A 33 -3.98 10.79 -1.39
CA MET A 33 -3.88 10.17 -0.07
C MET A 33 -5.12 10.45 0.78
N LEU A 34 -5.59 11.70 0.81
CA LEU A 34 -6.80 12.10 1.54
C LEU A 34 -8.06 11.42 0.97
N HIS A 35 -8.19 11.35 -0.37
CA HIS A 35 -9.30 10.64 -1.00
C HIS A 35 -9.31 9.14 -0.71
N LEU A 36 -8.14 8.50 -0.72
CA LEU A 36 -7.99 7.09 -0.35
C LEU A 36 -8.38 6.87 1.11
N TYR A 37 -7.86 7.71 2.01
CA TYR A 37 -8.19 7.65 3.43
C TYR A 37 -9.70 7.81 3.68
N ALA A 38 -10.31 8.84 3.09
CA ALA A 38 -11.76 9.04 3.18
C ALA A 38 -12.55 7.84 2.60
N SER A 39 -12.09 7.26 1.49
CA SER A 39 -12.75 6.09 0.88
C SER A 39 -12.65 4.85 1.78
N MET A 40 -11.54 4.65 2.47
CA MET A 40 -11.37 3.56 3.44
C MET A 40 -12.26 3.75 4.67
N LEU A 41 -12.40 4.99 5.18
CA LEU A 41 -13.32 5.26 6.29
C LEU A 41 -14.80 5.01 5.94
N HIS A 42 -15.16 5.08 4.66
CA HIS A 42 -16.49 4.75 4.16
C HIS A 42 -16.62 3.29 3.68
N GLU A 43 -15.61 2.45 3.94
CA GLU A 43 -15.58 1.05 3.54
C GLU A 43 -15.89 0.82 2.04
N ARG A 44 -15.48 1.77 1.18
CA ARG A 44 -15.74 1.68 -0.26
C ARG A 44 -14.86 0.61 -0.91
N ARG A 45 -15.33 0.07 -2.04
CA ARG A 45 -14.48 -0.73 -2.96
C ARG A 45 -13.44 0.19 -3.59
N ILE A 46 -12.16 -0.03 -3.30
CA ILE A 46 -11.04 0.79 -3.79
C ILE A 46 -10.18 -0.06 -4.71
N ILE A 47 -9.89 0.45 -5.91
CA ILE A 47 -8.94 -0.15 -6.85
C ILE A 47 -7.79 0.83 -7.04
N ILE A 48 -6.58 0.39 -6.71
CA ILE A 48 -5.35 1.16 -6.93
C ILE A 48 -4.68 0.61 -8.19
N THR A 49 -4.49 1.47 -9.19
CA THR A 49 -3.75 1.15 -10.41
C THR A 49 -2.49 2.00 -10.48
N SER A 50 -1.43 1.46 -11.09
CA SER A 50 -0.20 2.21 -11.33
C SER A 50 0.30 1.89 -12.73
N SER A 51 0.59 2.95 -13.49
CA SER A 51 1.23 2.88 -14.81
C SER A 51 2.73 3.15 -14.74
N LYS A 52 3.27 3.49 -13.57
CA LYS A 52 4.72 3.64 -13.34
C LYS A 52 5.37 2.27 -13.41
N LEU A 53 5.71 1.87 -14.62
CA LEU A 53 6.80 0.96 -14.93
C LEU A 53 8.08 1.61 -14.40
N SER A 54 8.43 1.37 -13.14
CA SER A 54 9.83 1.55 -12.75
C SER A 54 10.66 0.74 -13.76
N THR A 55 11.55 1.42 -14.48
CA THR A 55 12.26 0.97 -15.68
C THR A 55 13.24 -0.19 -15.46
N VAL A 56 13.07 -0.97 -14.39
CA VAL A 56 13.91 -2.10 -14.03
C VAL A 56 13.04 -3.15 -13.32
N SER A 57 12.60 -4.17 -14.07
CA SER A 57 11.96 -5.40 -13.58
C SER A 57 10.50 -5.29 -13.10
N ALA A 58 9.66 -6.26 -13.52
CA ALA A 58 8.28 -6.44 -13.05
C ALA A 58 8.16 -6.43 -11.52
N SER A 59 9.23 -6.85 -10.81
CA SER A 59 9.33 -6.76 -9.36
C SER A 59 9.11 -5.36 -8.79
N SER A 60 9.51 -4.28 -9.50
CA SER A 60 9.37 -2.91 -8.99
C SER A 60 7.97 -2.30 -9.19
N LEU A 61 7.20 -2.80 -10.17
CA LEU A 61 5.77 -2.46 -10.28
C LEU A 61 4.99 -3.08 -9.13
N TYR A 62 5.26 -4.35 -8.83
CA TYR A 62 4.67 -5.05 -7.69
C TYR A 62 5.02 -4.36 -6.37
N THR A 63 6.25 -3.84 -6.20
CA THR A 63 6.64 -3.15 -4.96
C THR A 63 5.85 -1.86 -4.78
N THR A 64 5.71 -1.02 -5.81
CA THR A 64 5.03 0.27 -5.68
C THR A 64 3.53 0.09 -5.39
N LEU A 65 2.85 -0.82 -6.11
CA LEU A 65 1.44 -1.12 -5.85
C LEU A 65 1.23 -1.70 -4.45
N THR A 66 2.05 -2.68 -4.08
CA THR A 66 1.97 -3.30 -2.75
C THR A 66 2.28 -2.29 -1.65
N ALA A 67 3.24 -1.39 -1.87
CA ALA A 67 3.58 -0.31 -0.94
C ALA A 67 2.43 0.68 -0.76
N CYS A 68 1.74 1.08 -1.83
CA CYS A 68 0.58 1.95 -1.73
C CYS A 68 -0.56 1.28 -0.93
N VAL A 69 -0.83 0.01 -1.19
CA VAL A 69 -1.87 -0.74 -0.47
C VAL A 69 -1.51 -0.86 1.02
N HIS A 70 -0.28 -1.28 1.36
CA HIS A 70 0.13 -1.44 2.76
C HIS A 70 0.30 -0.10 3.49
N GLY A 71 0.88 0.90 2.84
CA GLY A 71 1.08 2.24 3.40
C GLY A 71 -0.24 2.92 3.68
N SER A 72 -1.21 2.79 2.77
CA SER A 72 -2.54 3.36 2.96
C SER A 72 -3.35 2.66 4.06
N ALA A 73 -3.25 1.33 4.18
CA ALA A 73 -3.86 0.58 5.27
C ALA A 73 -3.23 0.91 6.65
N ALA A 74 -1.91 1.16 6.69
CA ALA A 74 -1.23 1.56 7.92
C ALA A 74 -1.72 2.92 8.47
N MET A 75 -2.24 3.80 7.60
CA MET A 75 -2.83 5.08 8.03
C MET A 75 -4.14 4.93 8.80
N LEU A 76 -4.77 3.74 8.79
CA LEU A 76 -5.99 3.48 9.55
C LEU A 76 -5.73 3.21 11.04
N PHE A 77 -4.47 3.05 11.47
CA PHE A 77 -4.14 2.76 12.86
C PHE A 77 -4.88 3.69 13.84
N PRO A 78 -5.52 3.17 14.90
CA PRO A 78 -5.47 1.79 15.40
C PRO A 78 -6.48 0.82 14.74
N MET A 79 -7.23 1.27 13.74
CA MET A 79 -8.14 0.43 12.97
C MET A 79 -7.39 -0.32 11.86
N TYR A 80 -7.92 -1.48 11.47
CA TYR A 80 -7.40 -2.27 10.37
C TYR A 80 -8.51 -2.52 9.37
N TRP A 81 -8.17 -2.54 8.08
CA TRP A 81 -9.11 -2.92 7.03
C TRP A 81 -9.59 -4.36 7.24
N GLN A 82 -10.91 -4.56 7.38
CA GLN A 82 -11.52 -5.87 7.67
C GLN A 82 -12.12 -6.56 6.44
N HIS A 83 -12.24 -5.85 5.32
CA HIS A 83 -12.83 -6.37 4.08
C HIS A 83 -11.75 -6.99 3.17
N ILE A 84 -12.15 -7.42 1.97
CA ILE A 84 -11.26 -8.03 0.98
C ILE A 84 -10.03 -7.13 0.77
N TYR A 85 -8.85 -7.73 0.91
CA TYR A 85 -7.55 -7.08 0.78
C TYR A 85 -6.68 -7.89 -0.17
N ILE A 86 -6.62 -7.45 -1.43
CA ILE A 86 -5.83 -8.10 -2.49
C ILE A 86 -4.79 -7.08 -2.97
N PRO A 87 -3.53 -7.16 -2.48
CA PRO A 87 -2.50 -6.17 -2.83
C PRO A 87 -2.14 -6.14 -4.31
N VAL A 88 -2.25 -7.30 -4.97
CA VAL A 88 -2.00 -7.47 -6.41
C VAL A 88 -3.01 -8.47 -6.93
N LEU A 89 -3.85 -8.04 -7.87
CA LEU A 89 -4.83 -8.91 -8.51
C LEU A 89 -4.26 -9.42 -9.85
N PRO A 90 -4.07 -10.74 -10.02
CA PRO A 90 -3.71 -11.34 -11.30
C PRO A 90 -4.79 -11.10 -12.37
N PRO A 91 -4.43 -11.04 -13.66
CA PRO A 91 -5.39 -10.80 -14.75
C PRO A 91 -6.53 -11.83 -14.83
N HIS A 92 -6.28 -13.08 -14.43
CA HIS A 92 -7.29 -14.14 -14.45
C HIS A 92 -8.29 -14.06 -13.28
N LEU A 93 -8.09 -13.14 -12.33
CA LEU A 93 -9.01 -12.88 -11.21
C LEU A 93 -9.73 -11.53 -11.36
N LEU A 94 -9.70 -10.91 -12.54
CA LEU A 94 -10.37 -9.62 -12.79
C LEU A 94 -11.89 -9.67 -12.54
N ASP A 95 -12.49 -10.86 -12.58
CA ASP A 95 -13.91 -11.05 -12.26
C ASP A 95 -14.24 -10.67 -10.81
N TYR A 96 -13.26 -10.67 -9.90
CA TYR A 96 -13.44 -10.21 -8.51
C TYR A 96 -13.61 -8.69 -8.37
N CYS A 97 -13.35 -7.92 -9.44
CA CYS A 97 -13.50 -6.46 -9.43
C CYS A 97 -14.93 -5.98 -9.71
N TRP A 98 -15.82 -6.84 -10.22
CA TRP A 98 -17.22 -6.55 -10.53
C TRP A 98 -18.13 -6.96 -9.36
#